data_AF-A0A2G0Q2S3-F1
#
_entry.id   AF-A0A2G0Q2S3-F1
#
_cell.length_a   1.000
_cell.length_b   1.000
_cell.length_c   1.000
_cell.angle_alpha   90.00
_cell.angle_beta   90.00
_cell.angle_gamma   90.00
#
_symmetry.space_group_name_H-M   'P 1'
#
loop_
_entity.id
_entity.type
_entity.pdbx_description
1 polymer ?
#
loop_
_entity_poly.entity_id
_entity_poly.type
_entity_poly.pdbx_seq_one_letter_code
_entity_poly.pdbx_strand_id
1 'polypeptide(L)'
;MTKTVNLSTSVPSVTFTKTGLLVPDEIDILNGRLSDLSTAMGGQMSTSLTSPQGQIAVSDSAIIADKNDQLLAIVNQINPDYASGRFQDAIGRIYFLDRIPASGTTVTARCTGMVGTVIPAGSIARDKTGYLYHSLNSATIPATGSVDIVFQNTTVGPIPCQIGDLDTIYSSVPGWSGIRNEAAGVPGANEESRANFEYRRRQSVARNSRNTLGAIRAAVLEVAGLVDAYVISNNSGFTKNTGTSNYPLLPHSIYVGVYGGKADDIANAIWNSGPPGIDMCGNTELTIVDKDGYGQPYPEYVIKWETVKPIGVSMRINLRKNEFLS
;
A
#
# COMPACT_ATOMS: atom_id res chain seq x y z
N MET A 1 25.90 42.36 -8.92
CA MET A 1 25.59 41.76 -10.23
C MET A 1 26.15 40.35 -10.24
N THR A 2 25.32 39.35 -9.92
CA THR A 2 25.68 37.95 -10.12
C THR A 2 25.77 37.71 -11.63
N LYS A 3 27.00 37.56 -12.13
CA LYS A 3 27.23 37.17 -13.51
C LYS A 3 26.67 35.76 -13.69
N THR A 4 25.48 35.64 -14.28
CA THR A 4 24.95 34.35 -14.71
C THR A 4 25.89 33.81 -15.78
N VAL A 5 26.71 32.84 -15.41
CA VAL A 5 27.55 32.10 -16.36
C VAL A 5 26.62 31.14 -17.08
N ASN A 6 26.34 31.41 -18.35
CA ASN A 6 25.68 30.43 -19.20
C ASN A 6 26.67 29.30 -19.48
N LEU A 7 26.55 28.21 -18.75
CA LEU A 7 27.31 26.98 -18.96
C LEU A 7 26.65 26.18 -20.08
N SER A 8 27.33 26.05 -21.22
CA SER A 8 26.94 25.15 -22.30
C SER A 8 27.82 23.91 -22.28
N THR A 9 27.23 22.73 -22.46
CA THR A 9 27.94 21.45 -22.53
C THR A 9 27.50 20.69 -23.77
N SER A 10 28.44 19.96 -24.37
CA SER A 10 28.20 19.00 -25.46
C SER A 10 27.79 17.63 -24.94
N VAL A 11 27.79 17.41 -23.62
CA VAL A 11 27.29 16.18 -22.99
C VAL A 11 25.77 16.13 -23.17
N PRO A 12 25.22 15.06 -23.77
CA PRO A 12 23.78 14.92 -23.93
C PRO A 12 23.07 14.96 -22.57
N SER A 13 21.90 15.60 -22.54
CA SER A 13 21.08 15.68 -21.32
C SER A 13 20.16 14.48 -21.19
N VAL A 14 19.87 14.08 -19.95
CA VAL A 14 18.78 13.13 -19.67
C VAL A 14 17.44 13.72 -20.12
N THR A 15 16.56 12.89 -20.67
CA THR A 15 15.26 13.34 -21.19
C THR A 15 14.11 12.51 -20.64
N PHE A 16 13.05 13.20 -20.21
CA PHE A 16 11.80 12.54 -19.81
C PHE A 16 10.92 12.29 -21.03
N THR A 17 10.57 11.03 -21.24
CA THR A 17 9.66 10.60 -22.30
C THR A 17 8.41 9.96 -21.70
N LYS A 18 7.43 9.64 -22.56
CA LYS A 18 6.22 8.92 -22.13
C LYS A 18 6.51 7.53 -21.54
N THR A 19 7.66 6.94 -21.85
CA THR A 19 8.08 5.62 -21.36
C THR A 19 8.98 5.68 -20.13
N GLY A 20 9.41 6.88 -19.70
CA GLY A 20 10.27 7.07 -18.52
C GLY A 20 11.46 7.99 -18.78
N LEU A 21 12.45 7.94 -17.89
CA LEU A 21 13.71 8.65 -18.02
C LEU A 21 14.61 7.93 -19.03
N LEU A 22 15.03 8.63 -20.08
CA LEU A 22 16.07 8.19 -20.99
C LEU A 22 17.40 8.82 -20.58
N VAL A 23 18.38 7.95 -20.34
CA VAL A 23 19.76 8.31 -20.01
C VAL A 23 20.62 8.09 -21.26
N PRO A 24 21.50 9.03 -21.62
CA PRO A 24 22.43 8.85 -22.73
C PRO A 24 23.50 7.81 -22.41
N ASP A 25 23.99 7.12 -23.44
CA ASP A 25 25.05 6.11 -23.30
C ASP A 25 26.36 6.74 -22.81
N GLU A 26 27.15 5.97 -22.06
CA GLU A 26 28.42 6.43 -21.50
C GLU A 26 29.41 6.91 -22.59
N ILE A 27 29.35 6.29 -23.78
CA ILE A 27 30.16 6.69 -24.93
C ILE A 27 29.77 8.09 -25.43
N ASP A 28 28.48 8.42 -25.45
CA ASP A 28 28.01 9.74 -25.88
C ASP A 28 28.33 10.82 -24.85
N ILE A 29 28.29 10.47 -23.56
CA ILE A 29 28.75 11.33 -22.47
C ILE A 29 30.25 11.61 -22.63
N LEU A 30 31.07 10.59 -22.89
CA LEU A 30 32.51 10.71 -23.11
C LEU A 30 32.84 11.59 -24.31
N ASN A 31 32.17 11.38 -25.43
CA ASN A 31 32.34 12.21 -26.63
C ASN A 31 31.98 13.68 -26.36
N GLY A 32 30.88 13.93 -25.64
CA GLY A 32 30.49 15.27 -25.22
C GLY A 32 31.52 15.92 -24.30
N ARG A 33 32.08 15.16 -23.36
CA ARG A 33 33.07 15.66 -22.39
C ARG A 33 34.43 15.96 -23.03
N LEU A 34 34.87 15.14 -23.99
CA LEU A 34 36.04 15.40 -24.83
C LEU A 34 35.85 16.67 -25.70
N SER A 35 34.66 16.87 -26.27
CA SER A 35 34.32 18.07 -27.05
C SER A 35 34.40 19.34 -26.19
N ASP A 36 33.86 19.29 -24.97
CA ASP A 36 33.90 20.42 -24.05
C ASP A 36 35.33 20.77 -23.61
N LEU A 37 36.15 19.77 -23.30
CA LEU A 37 37.55 19.98 -22.95
C LEU A 37 38.36 20.53 -24.13
N SER A 38 38.14 20.00 -25.34
CA SER A 38 38.76 20.52 -26.56
C SER A 38 38.40 21.99 -26.79
N THR A 39 37.12 22.35 -26.63
CA THR A 39 36.65 23.73 -26.77
C THR A 39 37.26 24.66 -25.73
N ALA A 40 37.32 24.23 -24.46
CA ALA A 40 37.91 25.02 -23.38
C ALA A 40 39.43 25.25 -23.55
N MET A 41 40.13 24.33 -24.20
CA MET A 41 41.59 24.34 -24.39
C MET A 41 42.02 24.90 -25.77
N GLY A 42 41.10 25.45 -26.56
CA GLY A 42 41.43 26.10 -27.85
C GLY A 42 41.50 25.15 -29.06
N GLY A 43 40.87 23.98 -29.00
CA GLY A 43 40.58 23.11 -30.14
C GLY A 43 41.71 22.17 -30.62
N GLN A 44 42.89 22.21 -29.99
CA GLN A 44 44.08 21.42 -30.37
C GLN A 44 44.50 20.43 -29.27
N MET A 45 43.53 19.93 -28.49
CA MET A 45 43.80 18.99 -27.40
C MET A 45 43.86 17.55 -27.91
N SER A 46 44.75 16.72 -27.33
CA SER A 46 44.75 15.27 -27.57
C SER A 46 43.45 14.63 -27.05
N THR A 47 42.78 13.86 -27.90
CA THR A 47 41.59 13.06 -27.54
C THR A 47 41.95 11.62 -27.16
N SER A 48 43.25 11.30 -27.10
CA SER A 48 43.69 9.97 -26.67
C SER A 48 43.25 9.72 -25.23
N LEU A 49 42.58 8.58 -24.99
CA LEU A 49 42.14 8.19 -23.65
C LEU A 49 43.31 7.93 -22.69
N THR A 50 44.53 7.72 -23.19
CA THR A 50 45.74 7.54 -22.38
C THR A 50 46.45 8.84 -22.04
N SER A 51 46.04 9.96 -22.63
CA SER A 51 46.55 11.29 -22.26
C SER A 51 45.96 11.73 -20.92
N PRO A 52 46.61 12.66 -20.18
CA PRO A 52 46.03 13.22 -18.97
C PRO A 52 44.63 13.81 -19.19
N GLN A 53 44.38 14.43 -20.35
CA GLN A 53 43.09 15.02 -20.69
C GLN A 53 42.03 13.95 -20.99
N GLY A 54 42.41 12.87 -21.68
CA GLY A 54 41.55 11.73 -21.91
C GLY A 54 41.15 11.02 -20.61
N GLN A 55 42.09 10.88 -19.66
CA GLN A 55 41.80 10.31 -18.34
C GLN A 55 40.83 11.17 -17.52
N ILE A 56 40.94 12.51 -17.60
CA ILE A 56 39.96 13.42 -16.98
C ILE A 56 38.57 13.22 -17.61
N ALA A 57 38.49 13.19 -18.94
CA ALA A 57 37.22 12.98 -19.63
C ALA A 57 36.56 11.64 -19.27
N VAL A 58 37.34 10.56 -19.17
CA VAL A 58 36.88 9.24 -18.74
C VAL A 58 36.38 9.28 -17.29
N SER A 59 37.15 9.85 -16.37
CA SER A 59 36.74 9.97 -14.97
C SER A 59 35.45 10.79 -14.82
N ASP A 60 35.34 11.92 -15.52
CA ASP A 60 34.14 12.75 -15.49
C ASP A 60 32.92 12.01 -16.07
N SER A 61 33.12 11.26 -17.15
CA SER A 61 32.05 10.48 -17.80
C SER A 61 31.54 9.38 -16.88
N ALA A 62 32.44 8.67 -16.18
CA ALA A 62 32.07 7.66 -15.20
C ALA A 62 31.27 8.26 -14.03
N ILE A 63 31.63 9.45 -13.56
CA ILE A 63 30.88 10.17 -12.51
C ILE A 63 29.48 10.54 -13.03
N ILE A 64 29.37 11.07 -14.25
CA ILE A 64 28.08 11.44 -14.85
C ILE A 64 27.20 10.21 -15.08
N ALA A 65 27.78 9.12 -15.58
CA ALA A 65 27.09 7.84 -15.77
C ALA A 65 26.55 7.29 -14.44
N ASP A 66 27.37 7.25 -13.38
CA ASP A 66 26.92 6.83 -12.04
C ASP A 66 25.76 7.69 -11.52
N LYS A 67 25.80 9.01 -11.74
CA LYS A 67 24.68 9.89 -11.34
C LYS A 67 23.42 9.62 -12.16
N ASN A 68 23.56 9.37 -13.46
CA ASN A 68 22.43 9.06 -14.31
C ASN A 68 21.80 7.70 -13.93
N ASP A 69 22.60 6.70 -13.59
CA ASP A 69 22.13 5.40 -13.11
C ASP A 69 21.39 5.52 -11.78
N GLN A 70 21.91 6.33 -10.85
CA GLN A 70 21.22 6.64 -9.59
C GLN A 70 19.90 7.36 -9.83
N LEU A 71 19.85 8.30 -10.79
CA LEU A 71 18.61 9.00 -11.15
C LEU A 71 17.59 8.03 -11.77
N LEU A 72 18.02 7.16 -12.68
CA LEU A 72 17.19 6.14 -13.28
C LEU A 72 16.62 5.18 -12.23
N ALA A 73 17.46 4.76 -11.26
CA ALA A 73 17.02 3.97 -10.14
C ALA A 73 15.91 4.69 -9.36
N ILE A 74 16.10 5.96 -8.98
CA ILE A 74 15.08 6.73 -8.25
C ILE A 74 13.77 6.85 -9.04
N VAL A 75 13.83 7.17 -10.34
CA VAL A 75 12.63 7.29 -11.18
C VAL A 75 11.87 5.98 -11.26
N ASN A 76 12.58 4.85 -11.38
CA ASN A 76 11.94 3.52 -11.39
C ASN A 76 11.30 3.16 -10.05
N GLN A 77 11.83 3.66 -8.93
CA GLN A 77 11.24 3.43 -7.60
C GLN A 77 9.91 4.18 -7.38
N ILE A 78 9.54 5.12 -8.25
CA ILE A 78 8.22 5.80 -8.20
C ILE A 78 7.11 4.82 -8.62
N ASN A 79 7.41 3.90 -9.54
CA ASN A 79 6.44 2.91 -9.98
C ASN A 79 6.27 1.81 -8.90
N PRO A 80 5.07 1.62 -8.32
CA PRO A 80 4.84 0.62 -7.29
C PRO A 80 5.22 -0.81 -7.68
N ASP A 81 5.16 -1.17 -8.97
CA ASP A 81 5.51 -2.52 -9.42
C ASP A 81 7.02 -2.78 -9.35
N TYR A 82 7.84 -1.73 -9.49
CA TYR A 82 9.31 -1.81 -9.45
C TYR A 82 9.91 -1.32 -8.13
N ALA A 83 9.13 -0.61 -7.31
CA ALA A 83 9.56 -0.08 -6.03
C ALA A 83 10.01 -1.19 -5.06
N SER A 84 11.01 -0.88 -4.24
CA SER A 84 11.60 -1.78 -3.25
C SER A 84 12.12 -1.02 -2.02
N GLY A 85 12.26 -1.72 -0.91
CA GLY A 85 12.78 -1.17 0.35
C GLY A 85 12.00 0.08 0.79
N ARG A 86 12.73 1.13 1.20
CA ARG A 86 12.14 2.35 1.76
C ARG A 86 11.18 3.07 0.82
N PHE A 87 11.39 3.01 -0.50
CA PHE A 87 10.48 3.62 -1.47
C PHE A 87 9.16 2.86 -1.53
N GLN A 88 9.21 1.52 -1.51
CA GLN A 88 8.02 0.69 -1.44
C GLN A 88 7.23 0.95 -0.16
N ASP A 89 7.93 1.05 0.98
CA ASP A 89 7.29 1.34 2.27
C ASP A 89 6.66 2.74 2.27
N ALA A 90 7.30 3.73 1.66
CA ALA A 90 6.75 5.07 1.50
C ALA A 90 5.47 5.06 0.64
N ILE A 91 5.45 4.31 -0.45
CA ILE A 91 4.24 4.12 -1.28
C ILE A 91 3.15 3.40 -0.48
N GLY A 92 3.49 2.37 0.30
CA GLY A 92 2.54 1.66 1.16
C GLY A 92 1.89 2.57 2.21
N ARG A 93 2.67 3.50 2.79
CA ARG A 93 2.18 4.49 3.77
C ARG A 93 1.15 5.46 3.21
N ILE A 94 1.17 5.76 1.91
CA ILE A 94 0.10 6.54 1.25
C ILE A 94 -1.25 5.82 1.42
N TYR A 95 -1.24 4.49 1.51
CA TYR A 95 -2.40 3.63 1.72
C TYR A 95 -2.56 3.18 3.18
N PHE A 96 -1.89 3.84 4.13
CA PHE A 96 -1.89 3.49 5.56
C PHE A 96 -1.42 2.06 5.86
N LEU A 97 -0.53 1.52 5.02
CA LEU A 97 0.10 0.22 5.23
C LEU A 97 1.55 0.39 5.65
N ASP A 98 1.89 -0.18 6.80
CA ASP A 98 3.28 -0.41 7.20
C ASP A 98 3.68 -1.87 6.99
N ARG A 99 4.96 -2.12 6.69
CA ARG A 99 5.52 -3.46 6.49
C ARG A 99 5.45 -4.24 7.79
N ILE A 100 5.06 -5.51 7.70
CA ILE A 100 5.07 -6.39 8.88
C ILE A 100 6.54 -6.67 9.24
N PRO A 101 6.99 -6.26 10.44
CA PRO A 101 8.39 -6.44 10.84
C PRO A 101 8.68 -7.91 11.09
N ALA A 102 9.96 -8.28 11.00
CA ALA A 102 10.40 -9.57 11.48
C ALA A 102 10.17 -9.68 12.99
N SER A 103 9.74 -10.85 13.46
CA SER A 103 9.58 -11.15 14.88
C SER A 103 10.51 -12.28 15.27
N GLY A 104 11.09 -12.18 16.47
CA GLY A 104 11.85 -13.27 17.08
C GLY A 104 10.91 -14.31 17.69
N THR A 105 11.37 -15.55 17.74
CA THR A 105 10.69 -16.67 18.40
C THR A 105 10.35 -16.35 19.84
N THR A 106 9.11 -16.62 20.24
CA THR A 106 8.64 -16.43 21.61
C THR A 106 8.50 -17.77 22.31
N VAL A 107 9.05 -17.88 23.52
CA VAL A 107 9.00 -19.10 24.33
C VAL A 107 8.57 -18.75 25.75
N THR A 108 7.66 -19.56 26.31
CA THR A 108 7.30 -19.45 27.73
C THR A 108 8.27 -20.31 28.52
N ALA A 109 9.00 -19.68 29.43
CA ALA A 109 10.01 -20.36 30.24
C ALA A 109 9.70 -20.21 31.72
N ARG A 110 9.87 -21.31 32.44
CA ARG A 110 9.78 -21.38 33.89
C ARG A 110 11.08 -20.90 34.50
N CYS A 111 11.02 -19.76 35.17
CA CYS A 111 12.11 -19.20 35.94
C CYS A 111 12.00 -19.67 37.39
N THR A 112 13.09 -20.17 37.97
CA THR A 112 13.16 -20.62 39.36
C THR A 112 14.13 -19.75 40.15
N GLY A 113 13.87 -19.53 41.43
CA GLY A 113 14.71 -18.65 42.24
C GLY A 113 14.22 -18.42 43.65
N MET A 114 14.84 -17.46 44.34
CA MET A 114 14.48 -17.06 45.69
C MET A 114 13.12 -16.34 45.68
N VAL A 115 12.24 -16.72 46.60
CA VAL A 115 10.90 -16.13 46.76
C VAL A 115 11.01 -14.62 46.97
N GLY A 116 10.19 -13.85 46.25
CA GLY A 116 10.20 -12.39 46.29
C GLY A 116 11.21 -11.74 45.35
N THR A 117 12.03 -12.52 44.63
CA THR A 117 12.93 -11.98 43.60
C THR A 117 12.13 -11.44 42.42
N VAL A 118 12.42 -10.20 42.01
CA VAL A 118 11.84 -9.59 40.82
C VAL A 118 12.77 -9.83 39.65
N ILE A 119 12.28 -10.51 38.61
CA ILE A 119 12.94 -10.60 37.31
C ILE A 119 12.44 -9.41 36.48
N PRO A 120 13.29 -8.40 36.21
CA PRO A 120 12.87 -7.24 35.43
C PRO A 120 12.60 -7.61 33.97
N ALA A 121 11.79 -6.78 33.30
CA ALA A 121 11.65 -6.87 31.85
C ALA A 121 13.00 -6.57 31.19
N GLY A 122 13.32 -7.28 30.11
CA GLY A 122 14.63 -7.21 29.44
C GLY A 122 15.72 -8.10 30.06
N SER A 123 15.38 -8.97 31.02
CA SER A 123 16.32 -9.99 31.53
C SER A 123 16.65 -11.00 30.43
N ILE A 124 17.91 -11.41 30.31
CA ILE A 124 18.41 -12.19 29.17
C ILE A 124 18.71 -13.64 29.59
N ALA A 125 18.21 -14.57 28.79
CA ALA A 125 18.53 -15.99 28.84
C ALA A 125 19.13 -16.46 27.50
N ARG A 126 19.81 -17.59 27.51
CA ARG A 126 20.51 -18.17 26.37
C ARG A 126 20.08 -19.61 26.17
N ASP A 127 19.87 -19.99 24.91
CA ASP A 127 19.63 -21.39 24.55
C ASP A 127 20.93 -22.18 24.30
N LYS A 128 20.81 -23.50 24.18
CA LYS A 128 21.93 -24.41 23.90
C LYS A 128 22.67 -24.09 22.60
N THR A 129 21.99 -23.53 21.60
CA THR A 129 22.56 -23.18 20.30
C THR A 129 23.30 -21.84 20.34
N GLY A 130 23.04 -21.01 21.35
CA GLY A 130 23.69 -19.72 21.57
C GLY A 130 22.83 -18.50 21.27
N TYR A 131 21.55 -18.66 20.95
CA TYR A 131 20.64 -17.53 20.77
C TYR A 131 20.23 -16.94 22.12
N LEU A 132 20.11 -15.61 22.13
CA LEU A 132 19.75 -14.83 23.31
C LEU A 132 18.27 -14.47 23.26
N TYR A 133 17.60 -14.61 24.39
CA TYR A 133 16.19 -14.28 24.55
C TYR A 133 16.04 -13.29 25.69
N HIS A 134 15.22 -12.26 25.52
CA HIS A 134 14.93 -11.27 26.56
C HIS A 134 13.49 -11.45 27.08
N SER A 135 13.26 -11.18 28.37
CA SER A 135 11.92 -11.21 28.96
C SER A 135 11.07 -10.04 28.47
N LEU A 136 9.85 -10.30 28.03
CA LEU A 136 8.92 -9.24 27.58
C LEU A 136 8.33 -8.47 28.76
N ASN A 137 8.03 -9.18 29.84
CA ASN A 137 7.39 -8.63 31.03
C ASN A 137 8.26 -8.89 32.26
N SER A 138 8.16 -8.01 33.26
CA SER A 138 8.68 -8.31 34.59
C SER A 138 7.77 -9.29 35.31
N ALA A 139 8.35 -10.15 36.14
CA ALA A 139 7.59 -11.00 37.04
C ALA A 139 8.34 -11.23 38.36
N THR A 140 7.59 -11.37 39.44
CA THR A 140 8.12 -11.67 40.78
C THR A 140 7.92 -13.14 41.06
N ILE A 141 8.97 -13.81 41.56
CA ILE A 141 8.91 -15.22 41.93
C ILE A 141 8.01 -15.37 43.18
N PRO A 142 6.85 -16.05 43.06
CA PRO A 142 5.92 -16.23 44.17
C PRO A 142 6.43 -17.28 45.16
N ALA A 143 5.67 -17.55 46.22
CA ALA A 143 6.07 -18.49 47.28
C ALA A 143 6.26 -19.93 46.80
N THR A 144 5.81 -20.28 45.59
CA THR A 144 6.04 -21.58 44.95
C THR A 144 7.49 -21.75 44.45
N GLY A 145 8.30 -20.68 44.44
CA GLY A 145 9.69 -20.70 44.01
C GLY A 145 9.90 -20.72 42.49
N SER A 146 8.82 -20.63 41.70
CA SER A 146 8.89 -20.58 40.24
C SER A 146 7.80 -19.69 39.62
N VAL A 147 8.10 -19.11 38.46
CA VAL A 147 7.18 -18.26 37.69
C VAL A 147 7.41 -18.47 36.19
N ASP A 148 6.33 -18.52 35.41
CA ASP A 148 6.40 -18.64 33.96
C ASP A 148 6.44 -17.23 33.33
N ILE A 149 7.46 -16.96 32.51
CA ILE A 149 7.68 -15.66 31.85
C ILE A 149 7.85 -15.91 30.35
N VAL A 150 7.31 -15.00 29.53
CA VAL A 150 7.51 -15.03 28.08
C VAL A 150 8.83 -14.36 27.73
N PHE A 151 9.68 -15.10 27.04
CA PHE A 151 10.95 -14.67 26.49
C PHE A 151 10.88 -14.58 24.96
N GLN A 152 11.46 -13.55 24.37
CA GLN A 152 11.54 -13.37 22.93
C GLN A 152 13.00 -13.40 22.47
N ASN A 153 13.29 -14.16 21.40
CA ASN A 153 14.61 -14.20 20.79
C ASN A 153 14.98 -12.82 20.24
N THR A 154 16.19 -12.36 20.54
CA THR A 154 16.74 -11.11 20.01
C THR A 154 17.09 -11.25 18.52
N THR A 155 17.41 -12.46 18.06
CA THR A 155 17.56 -12.75 16.63
C THR A 155 16.19 -13.01 16.03
N VAL A 156 15.82 -12.20 15.04
CA VAL A 156 14.53 -12.31 14.33
C VAL A 156 14.51 -13.48 13.36
N GLY A 157 13.31 -13.98 13.06
CA GLY A 157 13.08 -15.07 12.12
C GLY A 157 12.57 -16.35 12.79
N PRO A 158 12.25 -17.38 11.97
CA PRO A 158 11.65 -18.63 12.44
C PRO A 158 12.72 -19.57 13.03
N ILE A 159 13.38 -19.14 14.10
CA ILE A 159 14.39 -19.95 14.80
C ILE A 159 13.67 -20.88 15.79
N PRO A 160 13.69 -22.21 15.61
CA PRO A 160 13.01 -23.11 16.52
C PRO A 160 13.71 -23.14 17.89
N CYS A 161 12.93 -23.11 18.97
CA CYS A 161 13.38 -23.39 20.33
C CYS A 161 12.66 -24.64 20.83
N GLN A 162 13.34 -25.78 20.89
CA GLN A 162 12.73 -27.05 21.31
C GLN A 162 12.56 -27.10 22.82
N ILE A 163 11.80 -28.09 23.31
CA ILE A 163 11.53 -28.25 24.76
C ILE A 163 12.85 -28.44 25.51
N GLY A 164 13.10 -27.57 26.49
CA GLY A 164 14.30 -27.59 27.32
C GLY A 164 15.58 -27.08 26.64
N ASP A 165 15.47 -26.34 25.52
CA ASP A 165 16.62 -25.68 24.87
C ASP A 165 17.02 -24.38 25.56
N LEU A 166 16.08 -23.66 26.17
CA LEU A 166 16.36 -22.45 26.93
C LEU A 166 16.72 -22.84 28.37
N ASP A 167 18.01 -22.98 28.66
CA ASP A 167 18.49 -23.53 29.93
C ASP A 167 19.52 -22.67 30.68
N THR A 168 20.07 -21.64 30.04
CA THR A 168 21.18 -20.86 30.57
C THR A 168 20.77 -19.43 30.86
N ILE A 169 21.03 -18.93 32.07
CA ILE A 169 20.81 -17.52 32.41
C ILE A 169 22.00 -16.70 31.90
N TYR A 170 21.73 -15.61 31.17
CA TYR A 170 22.78 -14.73 30.64
C TYR A 170 22.89 -13.40 31.41
N SER A 171 21.79 -12.83 31.88
CA SER A 171 21.79 -11.64 32.75
C SER A 171 21.89 -12.03 34.22
N SER A 172 22.84 -11.44 34.96
CA SER A 172 22.95 -11.66 36.41
C SER A 172 21.85 -10.90 37.17
N VAL A 173 20.81 -11.62 37.59
CA VAL A 173 19.76 -11.11 38.49
C VAL A 173 19.90 -11.84 39.84
N PRO A 174 20.25 -11.15 40.94
CA PRO A 174 20.39 -11.78 42.25
C PRO A 174 19.09 -12.47 42.68
N GLY A 175 19.16 -13.76 42.98
CA GLY A 175 18.00 -14.57 43.37
C GLY A 175 17.35 -15.35 42.21
N TRP A 176 17.73 -15.12 40.95
CA TRP A 176 17.33 -15.97 39.83
C TRP A 176 18.31 -17.13 39.66
N SER A 177 17.85 -18.37 39.83
CA SER A 177 18.71 -19.56 39.91
C SER A 177 18.60 -20.53 38.74
N GLY A 178 17.48 -20.50 38.00
CA GLY A 178 17.30 -21.40 36.86
C GLY A 178 16.26 -20.90 35.86
N ILE A 179 16.38 -21.34 34.62
CA ILE A 179 15.38 -21.16 33.57
C ILE A 179 15.24 -22.45 32.79
N ARG A 180 14.00 -22.83 32.46
CA ARG A 180 13.72 -23.94 31.56
C ARG A 180 12.39 -23.73 30.84
N ASN A 181 12.34 -23.96 29.53
CA ASN A 181 11.08 -24.02 28.81
C ASN A 181 10.46 -25.43 28.86
N GLU A 182 9.19 -25.52 29.26
CA GLU A 182 8.44 -26.78 29.34
C GLU A 182 7.70 -27.13 28.04
N ALA A 183 7.48 -26.12 27.20
CA ALA A 183 6.91 -26.24 25.87
C ALA A 183 7.88 -25.70 24.81
N ALA A 184 7.73 -26.17 23.57
CA ALA A 184 8.46 -25.60 22.44
C ALA A 184 8.04 -24.14 22.22
N GLY A 185 8.99 -23.30 21.81
CA GLY A 185 8.71 -21.91 21.45
C GLY A 185 7.88 -21.83 20.17
N VAL A 186 7.08 -20.76 20.06
CA VAL A 186 6.38 -20.40 18.83
C VAL A 186 7.39 -19.68 17.92
N PRO A 187 7.73 -20.25 16.75
CA PRO A 187 8.70 -19.64 15.85
C PRO A 187 8.29 -18.22 15.44
N GLY A 188 9.27 -17.33 15.37
CA GLY A 188 9.08 -15.99 14.85
C GLY A 188 8.79 -15.97 13.35
N ALA A 189 8.59 -14.78 12.81
CA ALA A 189 8.38 -14.57 11.38
C ALA A 189 9.54 -13.76 10.78
N ASN A 190 9.87 -14.06 9.52
CA ASN A 190 10.73 -13.18 8.74
C ASN A 190 10.00 -11.88 8.40
N GLU A 191 10.78 -10.84 8.08
CA GLU A 191 10.22 -9.59 7.57
C GLU A 191 9.40 -9.87 6.30
N GLU A 192 8.28 -9.15 6.15
CA GLU A 192 7.41 -9.30 4.99
C GLU A 192 8.18 -9.02 3.69
N SER A 193 8.12 -9.97 2.76
CA SER A 193 8.80 -9.85 1.47
C SER A 193 8.19 -8.73 0.61
N ARG A 194 8.97 -8.22 -0.36
CA ARG A 194 8.48 -7.25 -1.35
C ARG A 194 7.20 -7.71 -2.04
N ALA A 195 7.13 -8.98 -2.45
CA ALA A 195 5.99 -9.53 -3.18
C ALA A 195 4.73 -9.61 -2.31
N ASN A 196 4.88 -10.03 -1.05
CA ASN A 196 3.75 -10.11 -0.11
C ASN A 196 3.22 -8.71 0.24
N PHE A 197 4.12 -7.74 0.42
CA PHE A 197 3.75 -6.35 0.68
C PHE A 197 2.97 -5.73 -0.50
N GLU A 198 3.44 -5.92 -1.75
CA GLU A 198 2.69 -5.47 -2.93
C GLU A 198 1.32 -6.16 -3.04
N TYR A 199 1.26 -7.46 -2.79
CA TYR A 199 -0.01 -8.19 -2.81
C TYR A 199 -1.01 -7.62 -1.80
N ARG A 200 -0.57 -7.38 -0.55
CA ARG A 200 -1.39 -6.75 0.48
C ARG A 200 -1.77 -5.31 0.13
N ARG A 201 -0.87 -4.54 -0.49
CA ARG A 201 -1.17 -3.19 -0.99
C ARG A 201 -2.26 -3.21 -2.04
N ARG A 202 -2.17 -4.09 -3.05
CA ARG A 202 -3.20 -4.27 -4.09
C ARG A 202 -4.56 -4.61 -3.47
N GLN A 203 -4.58 -5.50 -2.48
CA GLN A 203 -5.81 -5.82 -1.75
C GLN A 203 -6.38 -4.65 -0.95
N SER A 204 -5.53 -3.83 -0.30
CA SER A 204 -5.97 -2.65 0.43
C SER A 204 -6.58 -1.60 -0.50
N VAL A 205 -5.97 -1.36 -1.66
CA VAL A 205 -6.53 -0.47 -2.70
C VAL A 205 -7.91 -0.96 -3.14
N ALA A 206 -8.08 -2.28 -3.37
CA ALA A 206 -9.36 -2.87 -3.71
C ALA A 206 -10.42 -2.78 -2.57
N ARG A 207 -9.98 -2.57 -1.32
CA ARG A 207 -10.87 -2.42 -0.14
C ARG A 207 -11.25 -0.97 0.15
N ASN A 208 -10.45 0.02 -0.28
CA ASN A 208 -10.53 1.42 0.18
C ASN A 208 -11.68 2.26 -0.40
N SER A 209 -12.72 1.65 -0.99
CA SER A 209 -13.95 2.35 -1.32
C SER A 209 -15.14 1.40 -1.32
N ARG A 210 -15.62 1.08 -0.12
CA ARG A 210 -16.93 0.44 0.10
C ARG A 210 -17.73 1.29 1.08
N ASN A 211 -19.04 1.26 0.97
CA ASN A 211 -19.96 1.92 1.90
C ASN A 211 -19.95 3.46 1.90
N THR A 212 -19.65 4.10 0.75
CA THR A 212 -19.97 5.52 0.54
C THR A 212 -20.84 5.67 -0.71
N LEU A 213 -21.74 6.67 -0.73
CA LEU A 213 -22.57 6.95 -1.91
C LEU A 213 -21.72 7.22 -3.16
N GLY A 214 -20.54 7.85 -2.97
CA GLY A 214 -19.57 8.09 -4.03
C GLY A 214 -18.96 6.79 -4.59
N ALA A 215 -18.64 5.82 -3.72
CA ALA A 215 -18.12 4.53 -4.15
C ALA A 215 -19.16 3.70 -4.92
N ILE A 216 -20.42 3.67 -4.47
CA ILE A 216 -21.51 2.99 -5.18
C ILE A 216 -21.72 3.65 -6.55
N ARG A 217 -21.75 4.99 -6.60
CA ARG A 217 -21.90 5.72 -7.86
C ARG A 217 -20.74 5.46 -8.82
N ALA A 218 -19.50 5.48 -8.34
CA ALA A 218 -18.32 5.21 -9.16
C ALA A 218 -18.33 3.77 -9.72
N ALA A 219 -18.61 2.77 -8.87
CA ALA A 219 -18.67 1.38 -9.30
C ALA A 219 -19.77 1.13 -10.35
N VAL A 220 -20.93 1.77 -10.20
CA VAL A 220 -22.01 1.66 -11.18
C VAL A 220 -21.65 2.36 -12.49
N LEU A 221 -20.98 3.53 -12.45
CA LEU A 221 -20.51 4.25 -13.65
C LEU A 221 -19.43 3.50 -14.44
N GLU A 222 -18.68 2.60 -13.81
CA GLU A 222 -17.68 1.76 -14.48
C GLU A 222 -18.30 0.61 -15.30
N VAL A 223 -19.61 0.33 -15.14
CA VAL A 223 -20.30 -0.71 -15.91
C VAL A 223 -20.32 -0.36 -17.39
N ALA A 224 -19.85 -1.30 -18.23
CA ALA A 224 -19.80 -1.11 -19.67
C ALA A 224 -21.21 -0.86 -20.26
N GLY A 225 -21.36 0.24 -21.01
CA GLY A 225 -22.61 0.64 -21.64
C GLY A 225 -23.57 1.42 -20.74
N LEU A 226 -23.15 1.80 -19.53
CA LEU A 226 -23.88 2.74 -18.69
C LEU A 226 -23.63 4.18 -19.15
N VAL A 227 -24.67 4.99 -19.19
CA VAL A 227 -24.63 6.37 -19.67
C VAL A 227 -24.69 7.36 -18.51
N ASP A 228 -25.48 7.07 -17.48
CA ASP A 228 -25.55 7.89 -16.26
C ASP A 228 -25.96 7.07 -15.03
N ALA A 229 -25.50 7.51 -13.86
CA ALA A 229 -25.83 6.93 -12.56
C ALA A 229 -26.03 8.02 -11.49
N TYR A 230 -27.11 7.89 -10.74
CA TYR A 230 -27.44 8.74 -9.61
C TYR A 230 -27.66 7.91 -8.35
N VAL A 231 -26.97 8.26 -7.26
CA VAL A 231 -27.04 7.52 -5.99
C VAL A 231 -27.35 8.49 -4.86
N ILE A 232 -28.36 8.16 -4.04
CA ILE A 232 -28.75 8.92 -2.85
C ILE A 232 -29.20 7.96 -1.75
N SER A 233 -28.98 8.31 -0.48
CA SER A 233 -29.56 7.58 0.66
C SER A 233 -30.55 8.44 1.44
N ASN A 234 -31.52 7.75 2.03
CA ASN A 234 -32.38 8.31 3.05
C ASN A 234 -31.99 7.72 4.41
N ASN A 235 -31.30 8.52 5.22
CA ASN A 235 -30.89 8.15 6.57
C ASN A 235 -31.98 8.39 7.62
N SER A 236 -33.12 8.98 7.25
CA SER A 236 -34.20 9.27 8.18
C SER A 236 -35.15 8.08 8.35
N GLY A 237 -35.81 8.01 9.50
CA GLY A 237 -36.85 7.01 9.79
C GLY A 237 -38.19 7.26 9.09
N PHE A 238 -38.25 8.23 8.17
CA PHE A 238 -39.47 8.60 7.44
C PHE A 238 -39.23 8.57 5.94
N THR A 239 -40.29 8.39 5.15
CA THR A 239 -40.20 8.44 3.69
C THR A 239 -39.87 9.87 3.26
N LYS A 240 -38.83 10.03 2.44
CA LYS A 240 -38.39 11.34 1.95
C LYS A 240 -38.58 11.43 0.43
N ASN A 241 -39.42 12.36 -0.02
CA ASN A 241 -39.56 12.64 -1.44
C ASN A 241 -38.39 13.51 -1.90
N THR A 242 -37.64 13.05 -2.90
CA THR A 242 -36.43 13.74 -3.38
C THR A 242 -36.40 13.87 -4.90
N GLY A 243 -35.83 14.98 -5.39
CA GLY A 243 -35.68 15.30 -6.81
C GLY A 243 -36.92 15.95 -7.44
N THR A 244 -36.79 16.38 -8.70
CA THR A 244 -37.89 17.00 -9.47
C THR A 244 -39.05 16.04 -9.71
N SER A 245 -38.80 14.73 -9.66
CA SER A 245 -39.80 13.67 -9.78
C SER A 245 -40.58 13.38 -8.49
N ASN A 246 -40.24 14.01 -7.36
CA ASN A 246 -40.82 13.72 -6.03
C ASN A 246 -40.82 12.21 -5.70
N TYR A 247 -39.74 11.50 -6.02
CA TYR A 247 -39.67 10.06 -5.82
C TYR A 247 -39.62 9.71 -4.32
N PRO A 248 -40.46 8.79 -3.81
CA PRO A 248 -40.48 8.41 -2.40
C PRO A 248 -39.32 7.49 -2.05
N LEU A 249 -38.35 7.98 -1.29
CA LEU A 249 -37.28 7.17 -0.71
C LEU A 249 -37.75 6.55 0.60
N LEU A 250 -37.76 5.22 0.69
CA LEU A 250 -38.13 4.50 1.91
C LEU A 250 -37.23 4.91 3.10
N PRO A 251 -37.71 4.79 4.35
CA PRO A 251 -36.86 4.95 5.54
C PRO A 251 -35.63 4.04 5.49
N HIS A 252 -34.48 4.53 5.93
CA HIS A 252 -33.22 3.75 5.99
C HIS A 252 -32.82 3.02 4.69
N SER A 253 -33.14 3.63 3.53
CA SER A 253 -32.91 3.01 2.22
C SER A 253 -31.87 3.75 1.37
N ILE A 254 -31.32 3.03 0.38
CA ILE A 254 -30.52 3.61 -0.70
C ILE A 254 -31.31 3.54 -2.01
N TYR A 255 -31.16 4.58 -2.81
CA TYR A 255 -31.65 4.65 -4.18
C TYR A 255 -30.48 4.74 -5.14
N VAL A 256 -30.51 3.87 -6.15
CA VAL A 256 -29.55 3.83 -7.25
C VAL A 256 -30.35 3.93 -8.55
N GLY A 257 -30.30 5.07 -9.22
CA GLY A 257 -30.89 5.30 -10.53
C GLY A 257 -29.84 5.08 -11.61
N VAL A 258 -30.12 4.19 -12.56
CA VAL A 258 -29.20 3.85 -13.66
C VAL A 258 -29.86 4.06 -15.02
N TYR A 259 -29.06 4.49 -15.98
CA TYR A 259 -29.46 4.58 -17.38
C TYR A 259 -28.44 3.86 -18.28
N GLY A 260 -28.85 2.75 -18.89
CA GLY A 260 -27.97 1.88 -19.68
C GLY A 260 -27.33 0.75 -18.86
N GLY A 261 -26.41 0.01 -19.47
CA GLY A 261 -25.72 -1.15 -18.87
C GLY A 261 -26.54 -2.45 -18.88
N LYS A 262 -25.88 -3.57 -18.56
CA LYS A 262 -26.53 -4.89 -18.35
C LYS A 262 -26.92 -5.07 -16.88
N ALA A 263 -28.07 -5.69 -16.63
CA ALA A 263 -28.60 -5.89 -15.28
C ALA A 263 -27.66 -6.68 -14.36
N ASP A 264 -27.01 -7.73 -14.86
CA ASP A 264 -26.06 -8.55 -14.08
C ASP A 264 -24.86 -7.74 -13.60
N ASP A 265 -24.28 -6.91 -14.47
CA ASP A 265 -23.10 -6.10 -14.15
C ASP A 265 -23.44 -5.00 -13.14
N ILE A 266 -24.62 -4.39 -13.27
CA ILE A 266 -25.13 -3.36 -12.36
C ILE A 266 -25.38 -3.95 -10.97
N ALA A 267 -26.05 -5.10 -10.88
CA ALA A 267 -26.31 -5.74 -9.61
C ALA A 267 -25.01 -6.12 -8.88
N ASN A 268 -24.04 -6.67 -9.61
CA ASN A 268 -22.72 -7.01 -9.06
C ASN A 268 -21.95 -5.77 -8.57
N ALA A 269 -22.03 -4.65 -9.30
CA ALA A 269 -21.41 -3.39 -8.89
C ALA A 269 -22.04 -2.85 -7.58
N ILE A 270 -23.37 -2.89 -7.47
CA ILE A 270 -24.08 -2.44 -6.26
C ILE A 270 -23.76 -3.37 -5.07
N TRP A 271 -23.73 -4.69 -5.27
CA TRP A 271 -23.42 -5.66 -4.21
C TRP A 271 -22.00 -5.51 -3.66
N ASN A 272 -21.01 -5.31 -4.53
CA ASN A 272 -19.61 -5.22 -4.10
C ASN A 272 -19.28 -3.90 -3.36
N SER A 273 -20.00 -2.82 -3.67
CA SER A 273 -19.71 -1.48 -3.16
C SER A 273 -20.69 -1.00 -2.08
N GLY A 274 -21.90 -1.56 -2.04
CA GLY A 274 -22.96 -1.21 -1.09
C GLY A 274 -22.76 -1.82 0.31
N PRO A 275 -23.28 -1.18 1.37
CA PRO A 275 -23.35 -1.81 2.69
C PRO A 275 -24.33 -3.00 2.68
N PRO A 276 -24.07 -4.05 3.47
CA PRO A 276 -25.04 -5.11 3.69
C PRO A 276 -26.21 -4.61 4.57
N GLY A 277 -27.41 -5.15 4.33
CA GLY A 277 -28.56 -5.00 5.23
C GLY A 277 -29.36 -3.69 5.11
N ILE A 278 -29.13 -2.90 4.08
CA ILE A 278 -29.95 -1.72 3.75
C ILE A 278 -31.10 -2.07 2.80
N ASP A 279 -32.23 -1.42 2.98
CA ASP A 279 -33.30 -1.49 1.98
C ASP A 279 -32.90 -0.74 0.72
N MET A 280 -33.24 -1.29 -0.45
CA MET A 280 -32.95 -0.68 -1.74
C MET A 280 -34.25 -0.31 -2.46
N CYS A 281 -34.31 0.92 -2.97
CA CYS A 281 -35.45 1.42 -3.74
C CYS A 281 -35.21 1.22 -5.24
N GLY A 282 -36.26 0.78 -5.96
CA GLY A 282 -36.25 0.77 -7.42
C GLY A 282 -37.26 -0.20 -8.03
N ASN A 283 -37.42 -0.09 -9.35
CA ASN A 283 -38.32 -0.90 -10.17
C ASN A 283 -37.70 -2.19 -10.74
N THR A 284 -36.38 -2.35 -10.69
CA THR A 284 -35.66 -3.53 -11.18
C THR A 284 -34.98 -4.25 -10.02
N GLU A 285 -35.06 -5.57 -10.00
CA GLU A 285 -34.42 -6.40 -8.99
C GLU A 285 -33.68 -7.59 -9.61
N LEU A 286 -32.55 -7.98 -9.01
CA LEU A 286 -31.79 -9.17 -9.36
C LEU A 286 -31.24 -9.83 -8.10
N THR A 287 -31.35 -11.15 -8.02
CA THR A 287 -30.81 -11.94 -6.91
C THR A 287 -29.37 -12.34 -7.18
N ILE A 288 -28.48 -12.03 -6.22
CA ILE A 288 -27.08 -12.45 -6.23
C ILE A 288 -26.88 -13.57 -5.22
N VAL A 289 -26.14 -14.59 -5.65
CA VAL A 289 -25.76 -15.74 -4.82
C VAL A 289 -24.32 -15.52 -4.34
N ASP A 290 -24.13 -15.43 -3.03
CA ASP A 290 -22.80 -15.29 -2.44
C ASP A 290 -22.12 -16.67 -2.30
N LYS A 291 -21.07 -16.88 -3.10
CA LYS A 291 -20.28 -18.11 -3.16
C LYS A 291 -18.98 -18.02 -2.37
N ASP A 292 -18.63 -16.84 -1.86
CA ASP A 292 -17.34 -16.59 -1.24
C ASP A 292 -17.35 -17.00 0.24
N GLY A 293 -16.73 -18.15 0.54
CA GLY A 293 -16.50 -18.61 1.91
C GLY A 293 -17.62 -19.46 2.53
N TYR A 294 -18.68 -19.78 1.77
CA TYR A 294 -19.81 -20.59 2.25
C TYR A 294 -19.93 -21.93 1.52
N GLY A 295 -20.46 -22.95 2.22
CA GLY A 295 -20.92 -24.21 1.64
C GLY A 295 -22.40 -24.13 1.26
N GLN A 296 -22.90 -25.05 0.42
CA GLN A 296 -24.33 -25.10 0.09
C GLN A 296 -25.19 -25.36 1.34
N PRO A 297 -26.37 -24.70 1.46
CA PRO A 297 -26.96 -23.73 0.54
C PRO A 297 -26.34 -22.33 0.66
N TYR A 298 -26.05 -21.71 -0.48
CA TYR A 298 -25.46 -20.37 -0.55
C TYR A 298 -26.48 -19.30 -0.13
N PRO A 299 -26.07 -18.26 0.61
CA PRO A 299 -26.95 -17.13 0.91
C PRO A 299 -27.27 -16.33 -0.36
N GLU A 300 -28.55 -15.94 -0.49
CA GLU A 300 -29.08 -15.19 -1.62
C GLU A 300 -29.53 -13.79 -1.17
N TYR A 301 -29.18 -12.76 -1.95
CA TYR A 301 -29.50 -11.37 -1.66
C TYR A 301 -30.16 -10.70 -2.86
N VAL A 302 -31.31 -10.07 -2.64
CA VAL A 302 -32.04 -9.33 -3.68
C VAL A 302 -31.54 -7.90 -3.74
N ILE A 303 -30.92 -7.52 -4.85
CA ILE A 303 -30.46 -6.17 -5.13
C ILE A 303 -31.50 -5.44 -5.96
N LYS A 304 -31.94 -4.25 -5.51
CA LYS A 304 -32.93 -3.43 -6.22
C LYS A 304 -32.32 -2.10 -6.69
N TRP A 305 -32.70 -1.65 -7.87
CA TRP A 305 -32.31 -0.34 -8.41
C TRP A 305 -33.38 0.21 -9.36
N GLU A 306 -33.36 1.52 -9.59
CA GLU A 306 -34.28 2.18 -10.52
C GLU A 306 -33.66 2.23 -11.91
N THR A 307 -34.25 1.52 -12.87
CA THR A 307 -33.88 1.67 -14.28
C THR A 307 -34.67 2.84 -14.87
N VAL A 308 -33.97 3.95 -15.11
CA VAL A 308 -34.58 5.19 -15.58
C VAL A 308 -34.93 5.06 -17.07
N LYS A 309 -36.13 5.50 -17.46
CA LYS A 309 -36.54 5.59 -18.87
C LYS A 309 -36.35 7.02 -19.37
N PRO A 310 -35.96 7.22 -20.65
CA PRO A 310 -35.75 8.56 -21.18
C PRO A 310 -37.07 9.32 -21.24
N ILE A 311 -37.10 10.54 -20.69
CA ILE A 311 -38.23 11.46 -20.78
C ILE A 311 -37.95 12.46 -21.90
N GLY A 312 -38.81 12.50 -22.92
CA GLY A 312 -38.73 13.52 -23.97
C GLY A 312 -39.13 14.89 -23.42
N VAL A 313 -38.19 15.83 -23.34
CA VAL A 313 -38.47 17.22 -22.97
C VAL A 313 -38.96 17.97 -24.20
N SER A 314 -40.23 18.37 -24.20
CA SER A 314 -40.77 19.28 -25.22
C SER A 314 -40.77 20.71 -24.68
N MET A 315 -40.09 21.61 -25.38
CA MET A 315 -40.01 23.03 -25.03
C MET A 315 -40.95 23.83 -25.94
N ARG A 316 -41.86 24.61 -25.35
CA ARG A 316 -42.75 25.52 -26.08
C ARG A 316 -42.05 26.87 -26.24
N ILE A 317 -41.55 27.16 -27.44
CA ILE A 317 -40.95 28.45 -27.76
C ILE A 317 -42.07 29.43 -28.11
N ASN A 318 -42.31 30.44 -27.28
CA ASN A 318 -43.17 31.56 -27.62
C ASN A 318 -42.32 32.67 -28.26
N LEU A 319 -42.38 32.79 -29.59
CA LEU A 319 -41.76 33.89 -30.32
C LEU A 319 -42.61 35.16 -30.13
N ARG A 320 -42.05 36.21 -29.50
CA ARG A 320 -42.62 37.55 -29.56
C ARG A 320 -42.16 38.24 -30.84
N LYS A 321 -43.09 38.86 -31.57
CA LYS A 321 -42.78 39.69 -32.74
C LYS A 321 -42.00 40.94 -32.28
N ASN A 322 -40.86 41.20 -32.90
CA ASN A 322 -40.03 42.37 -32.63
C ASN A 322 -40.66 43.61 -33.28
N GLU A 323 -40.82 44.71 -32.54
CA GLU A 323 -41.44 45.96 -33.04
C GLU A 323 -40.48 46.83 -33.90
N PHE A 324 -39.23 46.40 -34.10
CA PHE A 324 -38.22 47.15 -34.88
C PHE A 324 -38.01 46.66 -36.33
N LEU A 325 -38.94 45.89 -36.89
CA LEU A 325 -38.95 45.52 -38.31
C LEU A 325 -40.27 45.97 -38.95
N SER A 326 -40.29 47.23 -39.39
CA SER A 326 -41.20 47.77 -40.41
C SER A 326 -40.39 48.06 -41.67
#